data_AF-A0A327J7I1-F1
#
_entry.id   AF-A0A327J7I1-F1
#
_cell.length_a   1.000
_cell.length_b   1.000
_cell.length_c   1.000
_cell.angle_alpha   90.00
_cell.angle_beta   90.00
_cell.angle_gamma   90.00
#
_symmetry.space_group_name_H-M   'P 1'
#
loop_
_entity.id
_entity.type
_entity.pdbx_description
1 polymer ?
#
loop_
_entity_poly.entity_id
_entity_poly.type
_entity_poly.pdbx_seq_one_letter_code
_entity_poly.pdbx_strand_id
1 'polypeptide(L)'
;MQNNISNNNSSIAVSPQQSGYDSIMQEIATQVQHVKGLVQQNLITQEQGQYLLTQLAGKLNQINNTYNPQQQEPASSPSEQTQFEIFNTEHPEFFKSEGRGDILNYLKPLNLDKDELLKIAQLVEGLEKSAVDRYLKKSEYEKSLNDENTLAKSKLTAYAQNSAPETGFNRVYTREEIGNMSGEEFTKNEKAIMEQVKLGLIK
;
A
#
# COMPACT_ATOMS: atom_id res chain seq x y z
N MET A 1 -82.32 21.75 -23.78
CA MET A 1 -82.02 21.41 -22.38
C MET A 1 -81.25 20.10 -22.35
N GLN A 2 -80.05 20.20 -21.78
CA GLN A 2 -79.06 19.17 -21.49
C GLN A 2 -79.66 17.91 -20.85
N ASN A 3 -79.21 16.71 -21.24
CA ASN A 3 -78.43 15.86 -20.34
C ASN A 3 -77.87 14.63 -21.07
N ASN A 4 -76.55 14.58 -21.09
CA ASN A 4 -75.70 13.55 -21.66
C ASN A 4 -75.26 12.64 -20.52
N ILE A 5 -75.48 11.33 -20.63
CA ILE A 5 -74.94 10.31 -19.73
C ILE A 5 -73.64 9.83 -20.36
N SER A 6 -72.50 10.19 -19.78
CA SER A 6 -71.21 9.60 -20.13
C SER A 6 -70.64 8.84 -18.94
N ASN A 7 -70.60 7.52 -19.09
CA ASN A 7 -69.83 6.58 -18.30
C ASN A 7 -68.35 6.98 -18.28
N ASN A 8 -67.80 7.11 -17.08
CA ASN A 8 -66.38 7.29 -16.85
C ASN A 8 -65.74 5.90 -16.69
N ASN A 9 -65.22 5.34 -17.78
CA ASN A 9 -64.33 4.19 -17.74
C ASN A 9 -62.96 4.68 -18.24
N SER A 10 -62.17 5.21 -17.29
CA SER A 10 -60.79 5.62 -17.55
C SER A 10 -59.88 4.40 -17.43
N SER A 11 -59.68 3.71 -18.55
CA SER A 11 -58.53 2.80 -18.71
C SER A 11 -57.25 3.64 -18.62
N ILE A 12 -56.50 3.47 -17.53
CA ILE A 12 -55.17 4.06 -17.38
C ILE A 12 -54.26 3.36 -18.39
N ALA A 13 -53.97 4.05 -19.50
CA ALA A 13 -52.96 3.64 -20.45
C ALA A 13 -51.57 3.80 -19.80
N VAL A 14 -51.00 2.69 -19.31
CA VAL A 14 -49.61 2.63 -18.85
C VAL A 14 -48.70 2.82 -20.06
N SER A 15 -47.82 3.81 -19.99
CA SER A 15 -46.87 4.12 -21.06
C SER A 15 -45.79 3.01 -21.18
N PRO A 16 -45.26 2.75 -22.40
CA PRO A 16 -44.33 1.63 -22.65
C PRO A 16 -43.05 1.67 -21.79
N GLN A 17 -42.64 2.85 -21.31
CA GLN A 17 -41.47 3.05 -20.47
C GLN A 17 -41.62 2.45 -19.06
N GLN A 18 -42.83 2.51 -18.50
CA GLN A 18 -43.14 2.10 -17.12
C GLN A 18 -43.28 0.57 -17.03
N SER A 19 -43.82 -0.04 -18.09
CA SER A 19 -43.93 -1.50 -18.22
C SER A 19 -42.55 -2.19 -18.27
N GLY A 20 -41.55 -1.54 -18.86
CA GLY A 20 -40.17 -2.06 -18.92
C GLY A 20 -39.46 -2.02 -17.57
N TYR A 21 -39.63 -0.94 -16.80
CA TYR A 21 -39.07 -0.81 -15.45
C TYR A 21 -39.65 -1.87 -14.50
N ASP A 22 -40.97 -2.05 -14.50
CA ASP A 22 -41.63 -3.05 -13.64
C ASP A 22 -41.17 -4.49 -13.97
N SER A 23 -40.96 -4.78 -15.26
CA SER A 23 -40.43 -6.07 -15.70
C SER A 23 -39.01 -6.32 -15.18
N ILE A 24 -38.14 -5.30 -15.23
CA ILE A 24 -36.75 -5.40 -14.76
C ILE A 24 -36.70 -5.56 -13.22
N MET A 25 -37.56 -4.85 -12.50
CA MET A 25 -37.69 -4.96 -11.05
C MET A 25 -38.14 -6.35 -10.62
N GLN A 26 -39.12 -6.92 -11.34
CA GLN A 26 -39.60 -8.27 -11.09
C GLN A 26 -38.51 -9.33 -11.37
N GLU A 27 -37.69 -9.11 -12.39
CA GLU A 27 -36.56 -9.99 -12.71
C GLU A 27 -35.52 -9.99 -11.58
N ILE A 28 -35.16 -8.81 -11.06
CA ILE A 28 -34.23 -8.68 -9.92
C ILE A 28 -34.80 -9.33 -8.66
N ALA A 29 -36.08 -9.12 -8.36
CA ALA A 29 -36.74 -9.77 -7.23
C ALA A 29 -36.69 -11.30 -7.35
N THR A 30 -36.88 -11.83 -8.56
CA THR A 30 -36.79 -13.27 -8.84
C THR A 30 -35.37 -13.80 -8.62
N GLN A 31 -34.35 -13.07 -9.08
CA GLN A 31 -32.94 -13.45 -8.89
C GLN A 31 -32.53 -13.45 -7.41
N VAL A 32 -33.04 -12.49 -6.62
CA VAL A 32 -32.83 -12.46 -5.16
C VAL A 32 -33.40 -13.71 -4.49
N GLN A 33 -34.60 -14.14 -4.87
CA GLN A 33 -35.20 -15.37 -4.32
C GLN A 33 -34.43 -16.62 -4.74
N HIS A 34 -33.94 -16.67 -5.98
CA HIS A 34 -33.11 -17.77 -6.47
C HIS A 34 -31.83 -17.89 -5.64
N VAL A 35 -31.10 -16.80 -5.42
CA VAL A 35 -29.86 -16.82 -4.62
C VAL A 35 -30.13 -17.26 -3.19
N LYS A 36 -31.21 -16.79 -2.56
CA LYS A 36 -31.64 -17.25 -1.23
C LYS A 36 -31.92 -18.75 -1.20
N GLY A 37 -32.57 -19.28 -2.24
CA GLY A 37 -32.82 -20.72 -2.38
C GLY A 37 -31.53 -21.53 -2.49
N LEU A 38 -30.55 -21.07 -3.29
CA LEU A 38 -29.24 -21.74 -3.43
C LEU A 38 -28.48 -21.81 -2.10
N VAL A 39 -28.53 -20.72 -1.31
CA VAL A 39 -27.92 -20.67 0.04
C VAL A 39 -28.64 -21.64 0.99
N GLN A 40 -29.98 -21.65 1.00
CA GLN A 40 -30.77 -22.54 1.86
C GLN A 40 -30.58 -24.03 1.53
N GLN A 41 -30.35 -24.35 0.25
CA GLN A 41 -30.08 -25.71 -0.21
C GLN A 41 -28.60 -26.13 -0.04
N ASN A 42 -27.75 -25.26 0.52
CA ASN A 42 -26.29 -25.45 0.64
C ASN A 42 -25.59 -25.72 -0.70
N LEU A 43 -26.16 -25.27 -1.82
CA LEU A 43 -25.56 -25.39 -3.16
C LEU A 43 -24.46 -24.33 -3.39
N ILE A 44 -24.52 -23.23 -2.65
CA ILE A 44 -23.50 -22.19 -2.58
C ILE A 44 -23.24 -21.81 -1.12
N THR A 45 -22.06 -21.28 -0.83
CA THR A 45 -21.73 -20.82 0.53
C THR A 45 -22.49 -19.55 0.89
N GLN A 46 -22.58 -19.24 2.20
CA GLN A 46 -23.14 -17.98 2.68
C GLN A 46 -22.40 -16.77 2.05
N GLU A 47 -21.08 -16.84 1.95
CA GLU A 47 -20.24 -15.80 1.34
C GLU A 47 -20.54 -15.61 -0.15
N GLN A 48 -20.65 -16.70 -0.92
CA GLN A 48 -21.02 -16.67 -2.33
C GLN A 48 -22.45 -16.12 -2.53
N GLY A 49 -23.37 -16.47 -1.64
CA GLY A 49 -24.73 -15.95 -1.64
C GLY A 49 -24.78 -14.44 -1.43
N GLN A 50 -24.03 -13.94 -0.45
CA GLN A 50 -23.97 -12.50 -0.18
C GLN A 50 -23.32 -11.74 -1.34
N TYR A 51 -22.24 -12.26 -1.94
CA TYR A 51 -21.62 -11.66 -3.13
C TYR A 51 -22.61 -11.49 -4.29
N LEU A 52 -23.44 -12.50 -4.55
CA LEU A 52 -24.46 -12.45 -5.60
C LEU A 52 -25.59 -11.45 -5.26
N LEU A 53 -26.04 -11.41 -4.00
CA LEU A 53 -27.03 -10.42 -3.55
C LEU A 53 -26.51 -8.98 -3.68
N THR A 54 -25.22 -8.74 -3.39
CA THR A 54 -24.58 -7.43 -3.53
C THR A 54 -24.52 -6.98 -4.99
N GLN A 55 -24.20 -7.87 -5.93
CA GLN A 55 -24.25 -7.56 -7.37
C GLN A 55 -25.66 -7.18 -7.83
N LEU A 56 -26.69 -7.87 -7.33
CA LEU A 56 -28.09 -7.55 -7.63
C LEU A 56 -28.51 -6.18 -7.08
N ALA A 57 -28.09 -5.85 -5.86
CA ALA A 57 -28.33 -4.53 -5.26
C ALA A 57 -27.62 -3.39 -6.02
N GLY A 58 -26.38 -3.62 -6.46
CA GLY A 58 -25.65 -2.68 -7.31
C GLY A 58 -26.37 -2.43 -8.65
N LYS A 59 -26.85 -3.50 -9.29
CA LYS A 59 -27.63 -3.41 -10.53
C LYS A 59 -28.93 -2.63 -10.34
N LEU A 60 -29.63 -2.86 -9.21
CA LEU A 60 -30.85 -2.14 -8.86
C LEU A 60 -30.61 -0.62 -8.75
N ASN A 61 -29.54 -0.20 -8.09
CA ASN A 61 -29.18 1.22 -7.97
C ASN A 61 -28.86 1.85 -9.33
N GLN A 62 -28.18 1.12 -10.22
CA GLN A 62 -27.90 1.59 -11.58
C GLN A 62 -29.19 1.76 -12.41
N ILE A 63 -30.14 0.83 -12.27
CA ILE A 63 -31.44 0.89 -12.94
C ILE A 63 -32.25 2.09 -12.41
N ASN A 64 -32.34 2.27 -11.10
CA ASN A 64 -33.05 3.41 -10.51
C ASN A 64 -32.50 4.75 -11.01
N ASN A 65 -31.17 4.87 -11.12
CA ASN A 65 -30.51 6.07 -11.67
C ASN A 65 -30.78 6.27 -13.18
N THR A 66 -31.06 5.20 -13.93
CA THR A 66 -31.31 5.25 -15.38
C THR A 66 -32.77 5.60 -15.70
N TYR A 67 -33.74 5.15 -14.89
CA TYR A 67 -35.16 5.31 -15.16
C TYR A 67 -35.83 6.51 -14.46
N ASN A 68 -35.21 7.13 -13.44
CA ASN A 68 -35.80 8.29 -12.76
C ASN A 68 -34.80 9.41 -12.40
N PRO A 69 -34.31 10.20 -13.37
CA PRO A 69 -33.35 11.28 -13.10
C PRO A 69 -33.96 12.59 -12.55
N GLN A 70 -35.28 12.71 -12.30
CA GLN A 70 -35.92 14.01 -12.03
C GLN A 70 -36.93 14.11 -10.87
N GLN A 71 -36.91 13.24 -9.87
CA GLN A 71 -37.62 13.52 -8.60
C GLN A 71 -36.75 13.18 -7.39
N GLN A 72 -35.88 14.12 -7.04
CA GLN A 72 -35.41 14.30 -5.67
C GLN A 72 -35.63 15.77 -5.29
N GLU A 73 -36.85 16.09 -4.85
CA GLU A 73 -36.98 17.09 -3.78
C GLU A 73 -36.59 16.41 -2.46
N PRO A 74 -35.95 17.12 -1.52
CA PRO A 74 -35.37 16.54 -0.32
C PRO A 74 -36.48 16.10 0.64
N ALA A 75 -36.92 14.85 0.52
CA ALA A 75 -37.58 14.17 1.62
C ALA A 75 -36.52 13.90 2.69
N SER A 76 -36.53 14.72 3.73
CA SER A 76 -35.89 14.47 5.02
C SER A 76 -36.45 13.17 5.61
N SER A 77 -35.88 12.06 5.16
CA SER A 77 -35.75 10.87 5.99
C SER A 77 -34.83 11.25 7.15
N PRO A 78 -34.98 10.69 8.37
CA PRO A 78 -33.85 10.70 9.28
C PRO A 78 -32.70 10.09 8.48
N SER A 79 -31.64 10.87 8.25
CA SER A 79 -30.46 10.39 7.55
C SER A 79 -29.91 9.24 8.37
N GLU A 80 -30.23 8.00 7.98
CA GLU A 80 -29.43 6.85 8.38
C GLU A 80 -28.09 7.07 7.69
N GLN A 81 -27.23 7.83 8.35
CA GLN A 81 -25.84 8.01 7.93
C GLN A 81 -25.28 6.61 7.73
N THR A 82 -24.81 6.32 6.53
CA THR A 82 -24.15 5.04 6.27
C THR A 82 -23.00 4.89 7.28
N GLN A 83 -22.66 3.67 7.70
CA GLN A 83 -21.56 3.46 8.66
C GLN A 83 -20.24 4.13 8.19
N PHE A 84 -20.06 4.25 6.86
CA PHE A 84 -18.99 5.04 6.24
C PHE A 84 -19.09 6.54 6.45
N GLU A 85 -20.28 7.14 6.41
CA GLU A 85 -20.48 8.57 6.72
C GLU A 85 -20.22 8.87 8.19
N ILE A 86 -20.63 7.98 9.08
CA ILE A 86 -20.32 8.07 10.52
C ILE A 86 -18.80 8.00 10.71
N PHE A 87 -18.15 7.00 10.13
CA PHE A 87 -16.69 6.86 10.18
C PHE A 87 -15.95 8.07 9.61
N ASN A 88 -16.38 8.58 8.44
CA ASN A 88 -15.78 9.74 7.80
C ASN A 88 -15.99 11.03 8.60
N THR A 89 -17.08 11.13 9.37
CA THR A 89 -17.30 12.28 10.27
C THR A 89 -16.30 12.26 11.42
N GLU A 90 -16.01 11.09 11.98
CA GLU A 90 -15.05 10.93 13.08
C GLU A 90 -13.58 10.99 12.60
N HIS A 91 -13.32 10.57 11.36
CA HIS A 91 -11.98 10.50 10.76
C HIS A 91 -11.92 11.24 9.42
N PRO A 92 -12.06 12.58 9.40
CA PRO A 92 -12.36 13.37 8.20
C PRO A 92 -11.36 13.34 7.04
N GLU A 93 -10.18 12.77 7.20
CA GLU A 93 -9.13 12.74 6.17
C GLU A 93 -8.57 11.33 5.93
N PHE A 94 -9.10 10.31 6.63
CA PHE A 94 -8.53 8.97 6.60
C PHE A 94 -8.46 8.43 5.17
N PHE A 95 -9.56 8.43 4.42
CA PHE A 95 -9.58 7.93 3.03
C PHE A 95 -9.17 8.96 1.98
N LYS A 96 -8.96 10.22 2.36
CA LYS A 96 -8.49 11.28 1.45
C LYS A 96 -6.98 11.31 1.30
N SER A 97 -6.26 10.65 2.21
CA SER A 97 -4.81 10.53 2.13
C SER A 97 -4.41 9.70 0.89
N GLU A 98 -3.26 10.03 0.32
CA GLU A 98 -2.72 9.39 -0.89
C GLU A 98 -2.71 7.85 -0.74
N GLY A 99 -3.20 7.15 -1.77
CA GLY A 99 -3.27 5.68 -1.79
C GLY A 99 -4.44 5.05 -1.03
N ARG A 100 -5.16 5.79 -0.17
CA ARG A 100 -6.31 5.23 0.59
C ARG A 100 -7.66 5.33 -0.12
N GLY A 101 -7.75 6.09 -1.22
CA GLY A 101 -8.96 6.19 -2.05
C GLY A 101 -9.38 4.85 -2.66
N ASP A 102 -8.42 4.01 -3.05
CA ASP A 102 -8.69 2.67 -3.58
C ASP A 102 -9.23 1.73 -2.51
N ILE A 103 -8.72 1.86 -1.29
CA ILE A 103 -9.22 1.12 -0.12
C ILE A 103 -10.69 1.50 0.12
N LEU A 104 -11.03 2.79 0.10
CA LEU A 104 -12.43 3.23 0.23
C LEU A 104 -13.33 2.60 -0.84
N ASN A 105 -12.89 2.58 -2.09
CA ASN A 105 -13.64 2.00 -3.19
C ASN A 105 -13.84 0.48 -3.04
N TYR A 106 -12.83 -0.21 -2.51
CA TYR A 106 -12.92 -1.65 -2.21
C TYR A 106 -13.88 -1.96 -1.05
N LEU A 107 -13.90 -1.10 -0.02
CA LEU A 107 -14.69 -1.36 1.20
C LEU A 107 -16.15 -0.93 1.09
N LYS A 108 -16.48 0.11 0.31
CA LYS A 108 -17.86 0.61 0.09
C LYS A 108 -18.92 -0.49 -0.15
N PRO A 109 -18.70 -1.51 -1.00
CA PRO A 109 -19.70 -2.54 -1.25
C PRO A 109 -19.83 -3.60 -0.14
N LEU A 110 -18.93 -3.63 0.84
CA LEU A 110 -18.86 -4.71 1.84
C LEU A 110 -19.79 -4.51 3.04
N ASN A 111 -20.46 -3.35 3.14
CA ASN A 111 -21.39 -3.00 4.23
C ASN A 111 -20.82 -3.30 5.63
N LEU A 112 -19.54 -2.95 5.82
CA LEU A 112 -18.80 -3.15 7.06
C LEU A 112 -19.37 -2.30 8.19
N ASP A 113 -19.29 -2.82 9.41
CA ASP A 113 -19.63 -2.05 10.58
C ASP A 113 -18.51 -1.06 10.97
N LYS A 114 -18.83 -0.16 11.90
CA LYS A 114 -17.89 0.87 12.37
C LYS A 114 -16.62 0.28 13.00
N ASP A 115 -16.74 -0.82 13.74
CA ASP A 115 -15.60 -1.43 14.44
C ASP A 115 -14.65 -2.12 13.45
N GLU A 116 -15.19 -2.72 12.39
CA GLU A 116 -14.42 -3.26 11.28
C GLU A 116 -13.70 -2.16 10.50
N LEU A 117 -14.39 -1.05 10.20
CA LEU A 117 -13.77 0.12 9.57
C LEU A 117 -12.64 0.70 10.42
N LEU A 118 -12.83 0.78 11.74
CA LEU A 118 -11.80 1.26 12.67
C LEU A 118 -10.59 0.31 12.70
N LYS A 119 -10.80 -1.01 12.73
CA LYS A 119 -9.69 -1.98 12.69
C LYS A 119 -8.91 -1.90 11.39
N ILE A 120 -9.60 -1.75 10.25
CA ILE A 120 -8.95 -1.58 8.95
C ILE A 120 -8.14 -0.29 8.95
N ALA A 121 -8.70 0.80 9.49
CA ALA A 121 -8.00 2.07 9.58
C ALA A 121 -6.70 1.98 10.39
N GLN A 122 -6.76 1.34 11.56
CA GLN A 122 -5.60 1.08 12.41
C GLN A 122 -4.55 0.20 11.71
N LEU A 123 -4.98 -0.82 10.95
CA LEU A 123 -4.07 -1.70 10.22
C LEU A 123 -3.33 -0.93 9.11
N VAL A 124 -4.06 -0.11 8.35
CA VAL A 124 -3.50 0.73 7.28
C VAL A 124 -2.48 1.71 7.85
N GLU A 125 -2.84 2.44 8.90
CA GLU A 125 -1.94 3.38 9.58
C GLU A 125 -0.70 2.69 10.15
N GLY A 126 -0.89 1.51 10.77
CA GLY A 126 0.21 0.71 11.29
C GLY A 126 1.17 0.23 10.19
N LEU A 127 0.62 -0.22 9.06
CA LEU A 127 1.41 -0.65 7.90
C LEU A 127 2.21 0.51 7.31
N GLU A 128 1.57 1.67 7.11
CA GLU A 128 2.21 2.87 6.57
C GLU A 128 3.31 3.37 7.48
N LYS A 129 3.04 3.51 8.79
CA LYS A 129 4.05 3.90 9.79
C LYS A 129 5.22 2.93 9.77
N SER A 130 4.95 1.63 9.76
CA SER A 130 5.99 0.60 9.71
C SER A 130 6.80 0.65 8.41
N ALA A 131 6.17 0.97 7.29
CA ALA A 131 6.87 1.14 6.01
C ALA A 131 7.81 2.36 6.03
N VAL A 132 7.36 3.50 6.58
CA VAL A 132 8.17 4.70 6.76
C VAL A 132 9.35 4.42 7.70
N ASP A 133 9.10 3.78 8.85
CA ASP A 133 10.15 3.44 9.82
C ASP A 133 11.21 2.52 9.20
N ARG A 134 10.79 1.51 8.43
CA ARG A 134 11.72 0.64 7.70
C ARG A 134 12.56 1.40 6.68
N TYR A 135 11.96 2.33 5.95
CA TYR A 135 12.67 3.15 4.98
C TYR A 135 13.69 4.07 5.66
N LEU A 136 13.30 4.77 6.72
CA LEU A 136 14.17 5.67 7.46
C LEU A 136 15.37 4.93 8.04
N LYS A 137 15.14 3.78 8.70
CA LYS A 137 16.21 2.96 9.25
C LYS A 137 17.19 2.47 8.18
N LYS A 138 16.68 2.10 7.00
CA LYS A 138 17.52 1.70 5.87
C LYS A 138 18.37 2.88 5.37
N SER A 139 17.76 4.06 5.21
CA SER A 139 18.45 5.28 4.79
C SER A 139 19.55 5.70 5.76
N GLU A 140 19.29 5.62 7.08
CA GLU A 140 20.28 5.95 8.10
C GLU A 140 21.45 4.96 8.10
N TYR A 141 21.16 3.67 7.94
CA TYR A 141 22.18 2.64 7.84
C TYR A 141 23.07 2.84 6.60
N GLU A 142 22.49 3.13 5.43
CA GLU A 142 23.23 3.42 4.21
C GLU A 142 24.12 4.65 4.35
N LYS A 143 23.63 5.69 5.03
CA LYS A 143 24.43 6.88 5.35
C LYS A 143 25.63 6.53 6.25
N SER A 144 25.43 5.74 7.30
CA SER A 144 26.53 5.30 8.19
C SER A 144 27.61 4.55 7.40
N LEU A 145 27.22 3.61 6.55
CA LEU A 145 28.16 2.87 5.71
C LEU A 145 28.95 3.79 4.77
N ASN A 146 28.29 4.79 4.19
CA ASN A 146 28.96 5.75 3.31
C ASN A 146 29.94 6.65 4.08
N ASP A 147 29.56 7.10 5.26
CA ASP A 147 30.40 7.93 6.13
C ASP A 147 31.63 7.13 6.62
N GLU A 148 31.44 5.87 7.02
CA GLU A 148 32.52 4.95 7.38
C GLU A 148 33.46 4.67 6.21
N ASN A 149 32.92 4.42 5.00
CA ASN A 149 33.72 4.25 3.79
C ASN A 149 34.52 5.51 3.44
N THR A 150 33.91 6.69 3.59
CA THR A 150 34.58 7.97 3.35
C THR A 150 35.72 8.19 4.35
N LEU A 151 35.47 7.88 5.63
CA LEU A 151 36.48 7.93 6.67
C LEU A 151 37.62 6.94 6.42
N ALA A 152 37.31 5.70 6.03
CA ALA A 152 38.30 4.68 5.70
C ALA A 152 39.17 5.11 4.51
N LYS A 153 38.57 5.62 3.44
CA LYS A 153 39.30 6.19 2.29
C LYS A 153 40.20 7.35 2.71
N SER A 154 39.69 8.27 3.53
CA SER A 154 40.48 9.39 4.04
C SER A 154 41.68 8.91 4.86
N LYS A 155 41.49 7.93 5.76
CA LYS A 155 42.58 7.30 6.52
C LYS A 155 43.60 6.63 5.61
N LEU A 156 43.16 5.85 4.61
CA LEU A 156 44.05 5.21 3.65
C LEU A 156 44.87 6.24 2.86
N THR A 157 44.25 7.30 2.37
CA THR A 157 44.94 8.41 1.70
C THR A 157 45.93 9.09 2.63
N ALA A 158 45.55 9.36 3.88
CA ALA A 158 46.44 9.94 4.88
C ALA A 158 47.64 9.01 5.16
N TYR A 159 47.44 7.70 5.28
CA TYR A 159 48.55 6.76 5.43
C TYR A 159 49.43 6.67 4.19
N ALA A 160 48.88 6.77 2.98
CA ALA A 160 49.65 6.80 1.73
C ALA A 160 50.40 8.12 1.51
N GLN A 161 49.90 9.23 2.07
CA GLN A 161 50.59 10.53 2.01
C GLN A 161 51.62 10.70 3.14
N ASN A 162 51.38 10.08 4.30
CA ASN A 162 52.29 10.09 5.46
C ASN A 162 53.21 8.87 5.50
N SER A 163 53.07 7.90 4.59
CA SER A 163 54.13 6.93 4.34
C SER A 163 55.34 7.73 3.89
N ALA A 164 56.41 7.61 4.68
CA ALA A 164 57.68 8.32 4.57
C ALA A 164 58.10 8.53 3.10
N PRO A 165 58.77 9.65 2.78
CA PRO A 165 59.20 10.00 1.42
C PRO A 165 59.82 8.78 0.77
N GLU A 166 59.53 8.55 -0.53
CA GLU A 166 60.19 7.55 -1.38
C GLU A 166 61.59 7.23 -0.84
N THR A 167 61.71 6.17 -0.04
CA THR A 167 62.99 5.85 0.56
C THR A 167 63.89 5.13 -0.46
N GLY A 168 63.50 5.13 -1.74
CA GLY A 168 64.18 4.41 -2.82
C GLY A 168 64.18 2.89 -2.64
N PHE A 169 63.61 2.37 -1.56
CA PHE A 169 63.54 0.95 -1.29
C PHE A 169 62.31 0.34 -1.95
N ASN A 170 62.52 -0.63 -2.85
CA ASN A 170 61.45 -1.42 -3.46
C ASN A 170 60.65 -2.25 -2.43
N ARG A 171 61.17 -2.43 -1.21
CA ARG A 171 60.54 -3.19 -0.12
C ARG A 171 61.11 -2.76 1.24
N VAL A 172 60.26 -2.71 2.26
CA VAL A 172 60.66 -2.58 3.67
C VAL A 172 60.73 -3.97 4.30
N TYR A 173 61.80 -4.29 5.03
CA TYR A 173 62.00 -5.56 5.71
C TYR A 173 61.41 -5.55 7.13
N THR A 174 60.78 -6.64 7.56
CA THR A 174 60.35 -6.79 8.97
C THR A 174 61.41 -7.49 9.82
N ARG A 175 61.32 -7.38 11.14
CA ARG A 175 62.26 -8.04 12.07
C ARG A 175 62.18 -9.57 11.95
N GLU A 176 60.97 -10.09 11.76
CA GLU A 176 60.72 -11.52 11.56
C GLU A 176 61.30 -12.00 10.22
N GLU A 177 61.17 -11.21 9.16
CA GLU A 177 61.76 -11.53 7.86
C GLU A 177 63.28 -11.60 7.93
N ILE A 178 63.91 -10.62 8.59
CA ILE A 178 65.37 -10.58 8.80
C ILE A 178 65.83 -11.79 9.63
N GLY A 179 65.09 -12.14 10.68
CA GLY A 179 65.40 -13.30 11.52
C GLY A 179 65.26 -14.65 10.80
N ASN A 180 64.45 -14.70 9.73
CA ASN A 180 64.23 -15.90 8.92
C ASN A 180 65.12 -15.95 7.67
N MET A 181 65.87 -14.90 7.34
CA MET A 181 66.81 -14.90 6.22
C MET A 181 67.99 -15.83 6.49
N SER A 182 68.45 -16.51 5.44
CA SER A 182 69.76 -17.15 5.50
C SER A 182 70.86 -16.09 5.60
N GLY A 183 72.04 -16.46 6.12
CA GLY A 183 73.16 -15.52 6.24
C GLY A 183 73.55 -14.89 4.89
N GLU A 184 73.46 -15.65 3.80
CA GLU A 184 73.74 -15.17 2.44
C GLU A 184 72.66 -14.23 1.91
N GLU A 185 71.40 -14.46 2.24
CA GLU A 185 70.29 -13.54 1.92
C GLU A 185 70.40 -12.24 2.71
N PHE A 186 70.80 -12.32 3.97
CA PHE A 186 71.04 -11.14 4.80
C PHE A 186 72.16 -10.31 4.20
N THR A 187 73.34 -10.88 3.90
CA THR A 187 74.47 -10.13 3.34
C THR A 187 74.13 -9.44 2.01
N LYS A 188 73.33 -10.08 1.13
CA LYS A 188 72.90 -9.45 -0.13
C LYS A 188 72.02 -8.22 0.08
N ASN A 189 71.22 -8.21 1.15
CA ASN A 189 70.25 -7.16 1.45
C ASN A 189 70.68 -6.25 2.60
N GLU A 190 71.84 -6.50 3.21
CA GLU A 190 72.32 -5.90 4.45
C GLU A 190 72.33 -4.37 4.39
N LYS A 191 72.81 -3.82 3.28
CA LYS A 191 72.88 -2.37 3.09
C LYS A 191 71.49 -1.70 3.17
N ALA A 192 70.51 -2.30 2.50
CA ALA A 192 69.13 -1.80 2.51
C ALA A 192 68.46 -2.02 3.88
N ILE A 193 68.70 -3.17 4.51
CA ILE A 193 68.19 -3.48 5.86
C ILE A 193 68.74 -2.48 6.87
N MET A 194 70.05 -2.23 6.89
CA MET A 194 70.70 -1.32 7.84
C MET A 194 70.26 0.14 7.64
N GLU A 195 70.05 0.56 6.40
CA GLU A 195 69.54 1.89 6.09
C GLU A 195 68.09 2.06 6.57
N GLN A 196 67.26 1.02 6.43
CA GLN A 196 65.90 0.99 6.96
C GLN A 196 65.87 0.96 8.50
N VAL A 197 66.80 0.26 9.17
CA VAL A 197 66.97 0.33 10.63
C VAL A 197 67.33 1.76 11.07
N LYS A 198 68.29 2.40 10.39
CA LYS A 198 68.73 3.77 10.69
C LYS A 198 67.60 4.80 10.54
N LEU A 199 66.72 4.61 9.57
CA LEU A 199 65.55 5.45 9.32
C LEU A 199 64.36 5.13 10.25
N GLY A 200 64.47 4.12 11.13
CA GLY A 200 63.41 3.71 12.04
C GLY A 200 62.21 3.05 11.35
N LEU A 201 62.39 2.55 10.12
CA LEU A 201 61.35 1.87 9.35
C LEU A 201 61.12 0.42 9.80
N ILE A 202 62.12 -0.17 10.47
CA ILE A 202 62.08 -1.51 11.05
C ILE A 202 61.91 -1.34 12.57
N LYS A 203 60.85 -1.93 13.15
CA LYS A 203 60.50 -1.81 14.58
C LYS A 203 60.85 -3.06 15.38
#